data_AF-A0A1H1Y419-F1
#
_entry.id   AF-A0A1H1Y419-F1
#
_cell.length_a   1.000
_cell.length_b   1.000
_cell.length_c   1.000
_cell.angle_alpha   90.00
_cell.angle_beta   90.00
_cell.angle_gamma   90.00
#
_symmetry.space_group_name_H-M   'P 1'
#
loop_
_entity.id
_entity.type
_entity.pdbx_description
1 polymer ?
#
loop_
_entity_poly.entity_id
_entity_poly.type
_entity_poly.pdbx_seq_one_letter_code
_entity_poly.pdbx_strand_id
1 'polypeptide(L)'
;MGITVSEKLSGEPMASTATMRERFAGQLVIDETLRHQAGATPRTPVQRFFGSSPLAEEARSWYLGAVGEIAVGGILERLPEGWATRHALPVGTKDTDIDHLVVGPGGVFTINTKHHADKGIWVAGRTLLVDGQRQPYIPAATGEAGKVAKLLGSRLPHPIAVHPLLVFVDPKRITVKERPERVRVLNSHEVRRWLREQPAVLSADAVAEVLAVVDDPASWRATDAGDHVAARSQFAALHAEVRAARRRRRLWGFAGMAGIVALLVGLWALLPTLLPLILGALAG
;
A
#
# COMPACT_ATOMS: atom_id res chain seq x y z
N MET A 1 -12.15 -59.84 -17.29
CA MET A 1 -12.85 -59.43 -16.05
C MET A 1 -11.78 -59.40 -14.96
N GLY A 2 -10.95 -58.36 -14.85
CA GLY A 2 -11.29 -56.97 -14.58
C GLY A 2 -11.03 -56.71 -13.09
N ILE A 3 -9.76 -56.54 -12.69
CA ILE A 3 -9.40 -56.03 -11.36
C ILE A 3 -8.55 -54.78 -11.60
N THR A 4 -9.24 -53.64 -11.47
CA THR A 4 -8.69 -52.30 -11.55
C THR A 4 -8.07 -51.97 -10.19
N VAL A 5 -6.74 -51.83 -10.14
CA VAL A 5 -6.06 -51.21 -9.00
C VAL A 5 -6.21 -49.69 -9.18
N SER A 6 -7.05 -49.09 -8.33
CA SER A 6 -7.24 -47.65 -8.26
C SER A 6 -6.05 -47.02 -7.54
N GLU A 7 -5.05 -46.59 -8.30
CA GLU A 7 -3.94 -45.79 -7.78
C GLU A 7 -4.43 -44.35 -7.57
N LYS A 8 -4.77 -44.06 -6.31
CA LYS A 8 -5.17 -42.73 -5.86
C LYS A 8 -3.89 -41.89 -5.71
N LEU A 9 -3.48 -41.23 -6.79
CA LEU A 9 -2.44 -40.19 -6.76
C LEU A 9 -2.94 -39.03 -5.90
N SER A 10 -2.61 -39.05 -4.62
CA SER A 10 -2.64 -37.88 -3.75
C SER A 10 -1.54 -36.93 -4.22
N GLY A 11 -1.90 -36.00 -5.10
CA GLY A 11 -1.05 -34.85 -5.38
C GLY A 11 -0.91 -34.03 -4.11
N GLU A 12 0.26 -34.09 -3.47
CA GLU A 12 0.69 -33.02 -2.57
C GLU A 12 0.60 -31.69 -3.33
N PRO A 13 0.18 -30.58 -2.69
CA PRO A 13 0.29 -29.28 -3.31
C PRO A 13 1.78 -29.02 -3.51
N MET A 14 2.24 -29.20 -4.75
CA MET A 14 3.53 -28.72 -5.23
C MET A 14 3.67 -27.27 -4.77
N ALA A 15 4.56 -27.03 -3.82
CA ALA A 15 4.95 -25.67 -3.43
C ALA A 15 5.46 -24.97 -4.69
N SER A 16 4.58 -24.21 -5.34
CA SER A 16 4.94 -23.41 -6.50
C SER A 16 5.85 -22.31 -5.97
N THR A 17 7.16 -22.46 -6.15
CA THR A 17 8.11 -21.38 -5.94
C THR A 17 7.86 -20.34 -7.01
N ALA A 18 6.85 -19.49 -6.79
CA ALA A 18 6.66 -18.28 -7.58
C ALA A 18 8.02 -17.58 -7.61
N THR A 19 8.58 -17.41 -8.80
CA THR A 19 9.90 -16.78 -8.93
C THR A 19 9.77 -15.35 -8.41
N MET A 20 10.81 -14.75 -7.82
CA MET A 20 10.69 -13.38 -7.26
C MET A 20 10.22 -12.35 -8.30
N ARG A 21 10.38 -12.65 -9.58
CA ARG A 21 9.90 -11.86 -10.72
C ARG A 21 8.38 -11.87 -10.89
N GLU A 22 7.71 -12.93 -10.46
CA GLU A 22 6.26 -13.10 -10.59
C GLU A 22 5.48 -12.43 -9.45
N ARG A 23 6.16 -12.11 -8.34
CA ARG A 23 5.56 -11.42 -7.20
C ARG A 23 5.21 -9.98 -7.58
N PHE A 24 4.09 -9.48 -7.06
CA PHE A 24 3.61 -8.13 -7.34
C PHE A 24 3.46 -7.28 -6.07
N ALA A 25 3.44 -5.97 -6.26
CA ALA A 25 3.30 -5.00 -5.18
C ALA A 25 2.00 -5.22 -4.40
N GLY A 26 2.08 -5.26 -3.06
CA GLY A 26 0.91 -5.44 -2.21
C GLY A 26 0.42 -6.88 -2.05
N GLN A 27 1.10 -7.90 -2.60
CA GLN A 27 0.61 -9.28 -2.61
C GLN A 27 0.17 -9.79 -1.23
N LEU A 28 0.99 -9.58 -0.20
CA LEU A 28 0.72 -10.12 1.14
C LEU A 28 -0.37 -9.34 1.87
N VAL A 29 -0.29 -8.01 1.80
CA VAL A 29 -1.32 -7.15 2.38
C VAL A 29 -2.67 -7.31 1.65
N ILE A 30 -2.67 -7.75 0.38
CA ILE A 30 -3.86 -8.18 -0.34
C ILE A 30 -4.42 -9.47 0.28
N ASP A 31 -3.58 -10.48 0.50
CA ASP A 31 -4.01 -11.74 1.13
C ASP A 31 -4.59 -11.48 2.53
N GLU A 32 -3.94 -10.62 3.33
CA GLU A 32 -4.44 -10.14 4.62
C GLU A 32 -5.78 -9.41 4.50
N THR A 33 -5.87 -8.49 3.53
CA THR A 33 -7.12 -7.74 3.27
C THR A 33 -8.26 -8.70 2.99
N LEU A 34 -8.06 -9.67 2.11
CA LEU A 34 -9.10 -10.62 1.71
C LEU A 34 -9.47 -11.55 2.86
N ARG A 35 -8.51 -11.98 3.67
CA ARG A 35 -8.78 -12.81 4.84
C ARG A 35 -9.64 -12.09 5.88
N HIS A 36 -9.31 -10.85 6.19
CA HIS A 36 -10.12 -10.03 7.11
C HIS A 36 -11.44 -9.60 6.48
N GLN A 37 -11.52 -9.51 5.15
CA GLN A 37 -12.75 -9.17 4.43
C GLN A 37 -13.72 -10.36 4.31
N ALA A 38 -13.25 -11.60 4.40
CA ALA A 38 -14.06 -12.80 4.17
C ALA A 38 -15.30 -12.90 5.09
N GLY A 39 -15.21 -12.35 6.31
CA GLY A 39 -16.32 -12.31 7.28
C GLY A 39 -17.21 -11.07 7.19
N ALA A 40 -17.03 -10.20 6.20
CA ALA A 40 -17.74 -8.92 6.14
C ALA A 40 -19.25 -9.10 5.89
N THR A 41 -20.07 -8.43 6.68
CA THR A 41 -21.53 -8.40 6.47
C THR A 41 -21.89 -7.75 5.13
N PRO A 42 -22.67 -8.43 4.27
CA PRO A 42 -23.11 -7.84 3.01
C PRO A 42 -23.91 -6.55 3.20
N ARG A 43 -23.63 -5.55 2.36
CA ARG A 43 -24.36 -4.28 2.38
C ARG A 43 -25.79 -4.45 1.87
N THR A 44 -26.74 -3.79 2.51
CA THR A 44 -28.13 -3.69 2.05
C THR A 44 -28.24 -2.81 0.79
N PRO A 45 -29.33 -2.90 -0.01
CA PRO A 45 -29.55 -2.01 -1.15
C PRO A 45 -29.48 -0.52 -0.79
N VAL A 46 -30.07 -0.14 0.35
CA VAL A 46 -30.05 1.22 0.88
C VAL A 46 -28.62 1.68 1.21
N GLN A 47 -27.83 0.83 1.86
CA GLN A 47 -26.43 1.12 2.16
C GLN A 47 -25.58 1.29 0.89
N ARG A 48 -25.83 0.46 -0.14
CA ARG A 48 -25.15 0.60 -1.44
C ARG A 48 -25.50 1.94 -2.10
N PHE A 49 -26.77 2.34 -2.06
CA PHE A 49 -27.28 3.57 -2.63
C PHE A 49 -26.61 4.81 -2.02
N PHE A 50 -26.53 4.91 -0.70
CA PHE A 50 -25.87 6.02 0.01
C PHE A 50 -24.33 5.94 0.01
N GLY A 51 -23.75 4.88 -0.54
CA GLY A 51 -22.29 4.76 -0.68
C GLY A 51 -21.57 4.31 0.59
N SER A 52 -22.22 3.49 1.42
CA SER A 52 -21.54 2.79 2.53
C SER A 52 -20.41 1.91 2.01
N SER A 53 -19.28 1.94 2.71
CA SER A 53 -18.08 1.17 2.37
C SER A 53 -18.37 -0.34 2.42
N PRO A 54 -17.91 -1.14 1.43
CA PRO A 54 -17.96 -2.61 1.53
C PRO A 54 -16.91 -3.18 2.48
N LEU A 55 -15.90 -2.37 2.82
CA LEU A 55 -14.72 -2.81 3.55
C LEU A 55 -15.06 -3.07 5.02
N ALA A 56 -14.72 -4.27 5.51
CA ALA A 56 -14.74 -4.60 6.93
C ALA A 56 -13.83 -3.65 7.72
N GLU A 57 -14.13 -3.43 9.00
CA GLU A 57 -13.32 -2.53 9.83
C GLU A 57 -11.91 -3.10 10.03
N GLU A 58 -11.82 -4.41 10.25
CA GLU A 58 -10.61 -5.18 10.46
C GLU A 58 -9.74 -5.25 9.19
N ALA A 59 -10.37 -5.23 8.00
CA ALA A 59 -9.68 -5.22 6.72
C ALA A 59 -9.12 -3.84 6.34
N ARG A 60 -9.51 -2.77 7.06
CA ARG A 60 -9.23 -1.39 6.63
C ARG A 60 -7.75 -1.06 6.57
N SER A 61 -6.99 -1.38 7.61
CA SER A 61 -5.55 -1.08 7.67
C SER A 61 -4.79 -1.83 6.57
N TRP A 62 -5.08 -3.12 6.41
CA TRP A 62 -4.52 -3.98 5.36
C TRP A 62 -4.84 -3.48 3.96
N TYR A 63 -6.10 -3.11 3.71
CA TYR A 63 -6.53 -2.55 2.44
C TYR A 63 -5.80 -1.26 2.10
N LEU A 64 -5.62 -0.36 3.09
CA LEU A 64 -4.86 0.87 2.89
C LEU A 64 -3.38 0.58 2.61
N GLY A 65 -2.79 -0.41 3.29
CA GLY A 65 -1.45 -0.93 3.00
C GLY A 65 -1.33 -1.39 1.55
N ALA A 66 -2.21 -2.27 1.10
CA ALA A 66 -2.26 -2.76 -0.28
C ALA A 66 -2.39 -1.63 -1.31
N VAL A 67 -3.28 -0.66 -1.07
CA VAL A 67 -3.40 0.51 -1.96
C VAL A 67 -2.09 1.30 -2.00
N GLY A 68 -1.42 1.47 -0.86
CA GLY A 68 -0.14 2.18 -0.79
C GLY A 68 0.96 1.47 -1.56
N GLU A 69 1.16 0.17 -1.31
CA GLU A 69 2.17 -0.63 -1.99
C GLU A 69 1.93 -0.72 -3.51
N ILE A 70 0.69 -0.90 -3.95
CA ILE A 70 0.34 -0.89 -5.38
C ILE A 70 0.66 0.48 -6.01
N ALA A 71 0.37 1.57 -5.30
CA ALA A 71 0.68 2.92 -5.79
C ALA A 71 2.19 3.14 -5.95
N VAL A 72 2.99 2.72 -4.97
CA VAL A 72 4.46 2.79 -5.05
C VAL A 72 4.99 1.83 -6.12
N GLY A 73 4.47 0.61 -6.23
CA GLY A 73 4.81 -0.35 -7.29
C GLY A 73 4.65 0.26 -8.68
N GLY A 74 3.50 0.89 -8.96
CA GLY A 74 3.28 1.58 -10.23
C GLY A 74 4.23 2.76 -10.48
N ILE A 75 4.75 3.43 -9.43
CA ILE A 75 5.79 4.46 -9.56
C ILE A 75 7.13 3.84 -9.98
N LEU A 76 7.48 2.69 -9.40
CA LEU A 76 8.73 1.97 -9.65
C LEU A 76 8.77 1.31 -11.03
N GLU A 77 7.63 0.84 -11.54
CA GLU A 77 7.49 0.33 -12.92
C GLU A 77 7.90 1.36 -13.99
N ARG A 78 7.93 2.66 -13.65
CA ARG A 78 8.32 3.76 -14.55
C ARG A 78 9.79 4.16 -14.41
N LEU A 79 10.60 3.42 -13.66
CA LEU A 79 12.05 3.61 -13.64
C LEU A 79 12.65 3.29 -15.02
N PRO A 80 13.73 3.99 -15.43
CA PRO A 80 14.35 3.77 -16.73
C PRO A 80 15.07 2.41 -16.78
N GLU A 81 15.54 2.05 -17.97
CA GLU A 81 16.40 0.88 -18.18
C GLU A 81 17.61 0.88 -17.24
N GLY A 82 18.08 -0.31 -16.86
CA GLY A 82 19.12 -0.51 -15.86
C GLY A 82 18.62 -0.55 -14.41
N TRP A 83 17.34 -0.25 -14.19
CA TRP A 83 16.68 -0.44 -12.90
C TRP A 83 15.76 -1.64 -12.92
N ALA A 84 15.73 -2.39 -11.83
CA ALA A 84 14.85 -3.53 -11.62
C ALA A 84 14.19 -3.42 -10.25
N THR A 85 12.91 -3.80 -10.19
CA THR A 85 12.14 -3.86 -8.94
C THR A 85 11.69 -5.29 -8.66
N ARG A 86 11.72 -5.69 -7.40
CA ARG A 86 11.12 -6.93 -6.88
C ARG A 86 10.18 -6.59 -5.74
N HIS A 87 9.14 -7.40 -5.59
CA HIS A 87 8.04 -7.12 -4.67
C HIS A 87 7.86 -8.24 -3.66
N ALA A 88 7.35 -7.87 -2.48
CA ALA A 88 6.97 -8.81 -1.43
C ALA A 88 8.09 -9.81 -1.09
N LEU A 89 9.30 -9.33 -0.83
CA LEU A 89 10.45 -10.22 -0.57
C LEU A 89 10.29 -10.88 0.80
N PRO A 90 10.32 -12.22 0.90
CA PRO A 90 9.95 -12.90 2.13
C PRO A 90 11.14 -13.02 3.10
N VAL A 91 11.44 -11.95 3.84
CA VAL A 91 12.65 -11.84 4.66
C VAL A 91 12.46 -12.10 6.16
N GLY A 92 12.89 -13.27 6.62
CA GLY A 92 12.89 -13.60 8.06
C GLY A 92 11.74 -14.53 8.44
N THR A 93 11.01 -14.23 9.52
CA THR A 93 9.88 -15.05 10.01
C THR A 93 8.59 -14.75 9.22
N LYS A 94 7.52 -15.52 9.46
CA LYS A 94 6.28 -15.55 8.65
C LYS A 94 5.64 -14.18 8.33
N ASP A 95 5.89 -13.14 9.15
CA ASP A 95 5.11 -11.89 9.12
C ASP A 95 5.92 -10.62 8.78
N THR A 96 7.18 -10.74 8.33
CA THR A 96 8.00 -9.56 8.00
C THR A 96 8.55 -9.64 6.60
N ASP A 97 7.80 -9.15 5.62
CA ASP A 97 8.24 -9.13 4.23
C ASP A 97 8.54 -7.68 3.80
N ILE A 98 9.42 -7.51 2.83
CA ILE A 98 9.77 -6.19 2.28
C ILE A 98 8.89 -5.88 1.09
N ASP A 99 8.19 -4.76 1.14
CA ASP A 99 7.24 -4.34 0.10
C ASP A 99 7.91 -4.25 -1.28
N HIS A 100 9.06 -3.58 -1.36
CA HIS A 100 9.84 -3.47 -2.60
C HIS A 100 11.35 -3.51 -2.36
N LEU A 101 12.07 -4.18 -3.26
CA LEU A 101 13.51 -4.03 -3.46
C LEU A 101 13.75 -3.42 -4.83
N VAL A 102 14.54 -2.34 -4.87
CA VAL A 102 14.95 -1.69 -6.11
C VAL A 102 16.46 -1.83 -6.25
N VAL A 103 16.90 -2.31 -7.41
CA VAL A 103 18.32 -2.47 -7.77
C VAL A 103 18.56 -1.72 -9.05
N GLY A 104 19.59 -0.88 -9.09
CA GLY A 104 20.00 -0.19 -10.30
C GLY A 104 21.33 0.52 -10.13
N PRO A 105 21.75 1.36 -11.09
CA PRO A 105 23.05 2.02 -11.04
C PRO A 105 23.27 2.84 -9.75
N GLY A 106 22.20 3.40 -9.17
CA GLY A 106 22.27 4.13 -7.90
C GLY A 106 22.53 3.28 -6.65
N GLY A 107 22.46 1.95 -6.73
CA GLY A 107 22.62 1.04 -5.60
C GLY A 107 21.43 0.11 -5.37
N VAL A 108 21.38 -0.48 -4.17
CA VAL A 108 20.28 -1.34 -3.70
C VAL A 108 19.45 -0.61 -2.65
N PHE A 109 18.13 -0.62 -2.81
CA PHE A 109 17.20 0.09 -1.95
C PHE A 109 16.06 -0.82 -1.50
N THR A 110 15.85 -0.94 -0.20
CA THR A 110 14.59 -1.50 0.33
C THR A 110 13.59 -0.37 0.52
N ILE A 111 12.34 -0.60 0.16
CA ILE A 111 11.28 0.39 0.28
C ILE A 111 10.19 -0.17 1.16
N ASN A 112 9.96 0.50 2.28
CA ASN A 112 8.83 0.27 3.15
C ASN A 112 7.77 1.36 2.89
N THR A 113 6.57 0.94 2.53
CA THR A 113 5.47 1.82 2.16
C THR A 113 4.51 2.00 3.33
N LYS A 114 4.08 3.24 3.57
CA LYS A 114 3.10 3.59 4.60
C LYS A 114 2.05 4.54 4.04
N HIS A 115 0.81 4.08 3.99
CA HIS A 115 -0.31 4.88 3.53
C HIS A 115 -0.93 5.65 4.71
N HIS A 116 -0.73 6.96 4.72
CA HIS A 116 -1.16 7.86 5.81
C HIS A 116 -1.89 9.08 5.24
N ALA A 117 -3.03 8.82 4.58
CA ALA A 117 -3.85 9.83 3.93
C ALA A 117 -4.22 10.98 4.89
N ASP A 118 -3.94 12.22 4.49
CA ASP A 118 -4.24 13.45 5.24
C ASP A 118 -3.54 13.60 6.60
N LYS A 119 -2.56 12.75 6.91
CA LYS A 119 -1.79 12.78 8.17
C LYS A 119 -0.53 13.61 8.09
N GLY A 120 -0.17 14.25 9.21
CA GLY A 120 1.12 14.92 9.36
C GLY A 120 2.22 13.95 9.79
N ILE A 121 3.28 13.85 9.00
CA ILE A 121 4.47 13.07 9.35
C ILE A 121 5.54 14.01 9.89
N TRP A 122 6.08 13.69 11.05
CA TRP A 122 7.17 14.45 11.66
C TRP A 122 8.34 13.52 11.96
N VAL A 123 9.55 13.96 11.61
CA VAL A 123 10.78 13.18 11.73
C VAL A 123 11.86 14.01 12.40
N ALA A 124 12.49 13.47 13.45
CA ALA A 124 13.71 14.00 14.03
C ALA A 124 14.64 12.85 14.43
N GLY A 125 15.72 12.68 13.67
CA GLY A 125 16.72 11.64 13.89
C GLY A 125 16.09 10.26 13.81
N ARG A 126 16.01 9.56 14.94
CA ARG A 126 15.40 8.22 15.04
C ARG A 126 13.91 8.22 15.40
N THR A 127 13.33 9.39 15.67
CA THR A 127 11.93 9.52 16.07
C THR A 127 11.07 9.89 14.88
N LEU A 128 9.99 9.12 14.69
CA LEU A 128 8.96 9.40 13.69
C LEU A 128 7.59 9.43 14.36
N LEU A 129 6.84 10.49 14.10
CA LEU A 129 5.47 10.67 14.57
C LEU A 129 4.51 10.75 13.38
N VAL A 130 3.33 10.15 13.53
CA VAL A 130 2.18 10.31 12.64
C VAL A 130 1.06 10.94 13.46
N ASP A 131 0.66 12.16 13.12
CA ASP A 131 -0.30 12.96 13.90
C ASP A 131 0.03 12.97 15.42
N GLY A 132 1.32 13.12 15.74
CA GLY A 132 1.81 13.16 17.12
C GLY A 132 2.04 11.79 17.78
N GLN A 133 1.61 10.69 17.15
CA GLN A 133 1.80 9.33 17.67
C GLN A 133 3.09 8.71 17.17
N ARG A 134 3.94 8.23 18.09
CA ARG A 134 5.24 7.63 17.76
C ARG A 134 5.07 6.31 17.02
N GLN A 135 5.84 6.14 15.95
CA GLN A 135 5.82 4.94 15.12
C GLN A 135 7.22 4.29 15.04
N PRO A 136 7.31 2.95 15.05
CA PRO A 136 8.59 2.22 14.97
C PRO A 136 9.09 2.03 13.52
N TYR A 137 8.73 2.91 12.58
CA TYR A 137 9.00 2.68 11.15
C TYR A 137 10.49 2.78 10.78
N ILE A 138 11.24 3.71 11.38
CA ILE A 138 12.68 3.87 11.12
C ILE A 138 13.47 2.61 11.50
N PRO A 139 13.34 2.05 12.73
CA PRO A 139 14.04 0.82 13.07
C PRO A 139 13.57 -0.38 12.25
N ALA A 140 12.27 -0.47 11.90
CA ALA A 140 11.75 -1.53 11.03
C ALA A 140 12.41 -1.51 9.63
N ALA A 141 12.41 -0.36 8.96
CA ALA A 141 13.05 -0.19 7.64
C ALA A 141 14.56 -0.45 7.70
N THR A 142 15.23 -0.05 8.79
CA THR A 142 16.66 -0.35 8.99
C THR A 142 16.90 -1.86 9.13
N GLY A 143 16.06 -2.56 9.88
CA GLY A 143 16.14 -4.02 10.05
C GLY A 143 15.91 -4.76 8.75
N GLU A 144 14.94 -4.33 7.95
CA GLU A 144 14.65 -4.84 6.61
C GLU A 144 15.85 -4.71 5.67
N ALA A 145 16.44 -3.52 5.57
CA ALA A 145 17.68 -3.32 4.80
C ALA A 145 18.82 -4.22 5.30
N GLY A 146 18.96 -4.36 6.63
CA GLY A 146 19.98 -5.23 7.23
C GLY A 146 19.81 -6.70 6.87
N LYS A 147 18.58 -7.21 6.77
CA LYS A 147 18.31 -8.58 6.32
C LYS A 147 18.76 -8.80 4.88
N VAL A 148 18.45 -7.87 3.98
CA VAL A 148 18.87 -7.95 2.57
C VAL A 148 20.39 -7.81 2.45
N ALA A 149 21.01 -6.87 3.18
CA ALA A 149 22.46 -6.72 3.17
C ALA A 149 23.17 -8.00 3.64
N LYS A 150 22.64 -8.66 4.69
CA LYS A 150 23.16 -9.95 5.17
C LYS A 150 23.03 -11.05 4.13
N LEU A 151 21.90 -11.12 3.42
CA LEU A 151 21.68 -12.09 2.33
C LEU A 151 22.66 -11.86 1.18
N LEU A 152 22.82 -10.62 0.73
CA LEU A 152 23.75 -10.30 -0.35
C LEU A 152 25.20 -10.58 0.06
N GLY A 153 25.59 -10.19 1.28
CA GLY A 153 26.94 -10.39 1.79
C GLY A 153 27.33 -11.85 2.04
N SER A 154 26.38 -12.78 2.15
CA SER A 154 26.69 -14.21 2.24
C SER A 154 26.85 -14.90 0.88
N ARG A 155 26.49 -14.24 -0.22
CA ARG A 155 26.49 -14.81 -1.57
C ARG A 155 27.34 -14.06 -2.58
N LEU A 156 27.63 -12.78 -2.35
CA LEU A 156 28.48 -11.96 -3.19
C LEU A 156 29.86 -11.76 -2.55
N PRO A 157 30.93 -11.68 -3.36
CA PRO A 157 32.29 -11.55 -2.85
C PRO A 157 32.58 -10.19 -2.19
N HIS A 158 31.76 -9.17 -2.46
CA HIS A 158 31.93 -7.82 -1.94
C HIS A 158 30.67 -7.35 -1.21
N PRO A 159 30.80 -6.59 -0.12
CA PRO A 159 29.65 -6.05 0.61
C PRO A 159 28.93 -4.99 -0.24
N ILE A 160 27.65 -5.24 -0.53
CA ILE A 160 26.75 -4.28 -1.19
C ILE A 160 25.97 -3.52 -0.12
N ALA A 161 26.09 -2.19 -0.12
CA ALA A 161 25.29 -1.34 0.77
C ALA A 161 23.81 -1.34 0.34
N VAL A 162 22.92 -1.61 1.31
CA VAL A 162 21.46 -1.57 1.11
C VAL A 162 20.89 -0.36 1.85
N HIS A 163 20.20 0.51 1.12
CA HIS A 163 19.71 1.78 1.63
C HIS A 163 18.19 1.73 1.87
N PRO A 164 17.73 1.84 3.13
CA PRO A 164 16.30 1.83 3.43
C PRO A 164 15.62 3.16 3.07
N LEU A 165 14.53 3.05 2.32
CA LEU A 165 13.58 4.12 2.04
C LEU A 165 12.29 3.88 2.82
N LEU A 166 11.83 4.91 3.51
CA LEU A 166 10.50 4.93 4.12
C LEU A 166 9.61 5.89 3.33
N VAL A 167 8.65 5.33 2.61
CA VAL A 167 7.83 6.04 1.64
C VAL A 167 6.41 6.23 2.17
N PHE A 168 5.97 7.48 2.22
CA PHE A 168 4.61 7.83 2.62
C PHE A 168 3.72 8.10 1.41
N VAL A 169 2.57 7.43 1.37
CA VAL A 169 1.52 7.65 0.35
C VAL A 169 0.44 8.57 0.93
N ASP A 170 0.12 9.62 0.16
CA ASP A 170 -0.86 10.66 0.47
C ASP A 170 -0.74 11.38 1.84
N PRO A 171 0.46 11.62 2.42
CA PRO A 171 0.55 12.39 3.65
C PRO A 171 0.12 13.84 3.40
N LYS A 172 -0.52 14.48 4.39
CA LYS A 172 -0.82 15.92 4.35
C LYS A 172 0.45 16.76 4.28
N ARG A 173 1.48 16.35 5.02
CA ARG A 173 2.82 16.97 5.02
C ARG A 173 3.85 16.02 5.61
N ILE A 174 5.10 16.17 5.19
CA ILE A 174 6.25 15.55 5.85
C ILE A 174 7.15 16.68 6.36
N THR A 175 7.42 16.71 7.67
CA THR A 175 8.31 17.68 8.31
C THR A 175 9.52 16.95 8.85
N VAL A 176 10.69 17.19 8.25
CA VAL A 176 11.96 16.62 8.70
C VAL A 176 12.74 17.70 9.45
N LYS A 177 12.81 17.58 10.78
CA LYS A 177 13.62 18.48 11.63
C LYS A 177 15.08 18.05 11.66
N GLU A 178 15.31 16.75 11.70
CA GLU A 178 16.63 16.13 11.64
C GLU A 178 16.50 14.86 10.81
N ARG A 179 17.38 14.67 9.84
CA ARG A 179 17.34 13.52 8.93
C ARG A 179 17.82 12.27 9.67
N PRO A 180 17.12 11.13 9.57
CA PRO A 180 17.65 9.87 10.06
C PRO A 180 18.96 9.52 9.32
N GLU A 181 19.95 8.99 10.05
CA GLU A 181 21.27 8.71 9.48
C GLU A 181 21.22 7.70 8.32
N ARG A 182 20.45 6.62 8.49
CA ARG A 182 20.44 5.48 7.56
C ARG A 182 19.19 5.40 6.69
N VAL A 183 18.09 6.03 7.11
CA VAL A 183 16.78 5.92 6.44
C VAL A 183 16.43 7.20 5.74
N ARG A 184 16.11 7.10 4.45
CA ARG A 184 15.58 8.22 3.68
C ARG A 184 14.06 8.21 3.76
N VAL A 185 13.46 9.29 4.27
CA VAL A 185 12.00 9.47 4.31
C VAL A 185 11.56 10.29 3.09
N LEU A 186 10.58 9.78 2.35
CA LEU A 186 10.08 10.40 1.11
C LEU A 186 8.57 10.39 1.05
N ASN A 187 7.99 11.34 0.32
CA ASN A 187 6.67 11.19 -0.24
C ASN A 187 6.74 10.31 -1.51
N SER A 188 5.74 9.47 -1.72
CA SER A 188 5.63 8.59 -2.89
C SER A 188 5.93 9.27 -4.24
N HIS A 189 5.46 10.50 -4.46
CA HIS A 189 5.70 11.22 -5.72
C HIS A 189 7.17 11.63 -5.95
N GLU A 190 7.99 11.65 -4.90
CA GLU A 190 9.41 12.01 -4.97
C GLU A 190 10.29 10.79 -5.30
N VAL A 191 9.82 9.57 -5.01
CA VAL A 191 10.62 8.34 -5.03
C VAL A 191 11.35 8.13 -6.36
N ARG A 192 10.62 8.16 -7.48
CA ARG A 192 11.21 7.92 -8.81
C ARG A 192 12.29 8.94 -9.16
N ARG A 193 12.05 10.21 -8.84
CA ARG A 193 13.02 11.28 -9.09
C ARG A 193 14.26 11.08 -8.22
N TRP A 194 14.05 10.87 -6.92
CA TRP A 194 15.12 10.69 -5.96
C TRP A 194 16.02 9.50 -6.30
N LEU A 195 15.45 8.34 -6.67
CA LEU A 195 16.21 7.17 -7.10
C LEU A 195 17.09 7.46 -8.33
N ARG A 196 16.56 8.17 -9.34
CA ARG A 196 17.30 8.53 -10.56
C ARG A 196 18.43 9.53 -10.32
N GLU A 197 18.32 10.34 -9.28
CA GLU A 197 19.33 11.34 -8.90
C GLU A 197 20.45 10.74 -8.03
N GLN A 198 20.40 9.45 -7.67
CA GLN A 198 21.49 8.82 -6.94
C GLN A 198 22.72 8.65 -7.83
N PRO A 199 23.94 8.89 -7.30
CA PRO A 199 25.18 8.66 -8.04
C PRO A 199 25.28 7.21 -8.51
N ALA A 200 25.79 7.00 -9.72
CA ALA A 200 26.03 5.65 -10.22
C ALA A 200 27.19 5.01 -9.45
N VAL A 201 26.87 4.00 -8.63
CA VAL A 201 27.81 3.24 -7.79
C VAL A 201 27.86 1.76 -8.15
N LEU A 202 26.87 1.24 -8.89
CA LEU A 202 26.87 -0.13 -9.41
C LEU A 202 27.02 -0.12 -10.93
N SER A 203 27.89 -0.98 -11.46
CA SER A 203 27.96 -1.31 -12.88
C SER A 203 26.76 -2.18 -13.30
N ALA A 204 26.53 -2.30 -14.61
CA ALA A 204 25.49 -3.19 -15.12
C ALA A 204 25.70 -4.65 -14.69
N ASP A 205 26.96 -5.12 -14.69
CA ASP A 205 27.31 -6.48 -14.24
C ASP A 205 27.03 -6.66 -12.74
N ALA A 206 27.38 -5.69 -11.90
CA ALA A 206 27.08 -5.73 -10.47
C ALA A 206 25.56 -5.73 -10.19
N VAL A 207 24.78 -4.98 -10.97
CA VAL A 207 23.31 -5.03 -10.92
C VAL A 207 22.81 -6.43 -11.28
N ALA A 208 23.35 -7.04 -12.34
CA ALA A 208 22.98 -8.39 -12.76
C ALA A 208 23.34 -9.45 -11.70
N GLU A 209 24.50 -9.36 -11.06
CA GLU A 209 24.92 -10.26 -9.97
C GLU A 209 23.99 -10.16 -8.75
N VAL A 210 23.65 -8.92 -8.33
CA VAL A 210 22.69 -8.70 -7.24
C VAL A 210 21.33 -9.30 -7.59
N LEU A 211 20.86 -9.07 -8.82
CA LEU A 211 19.58 -9.61 -9.27
C LEU A 211 19.58 -11.13 -9.38
N ALA A 212 20.70 -11.76 -9.75
CA ALA A 212 20.81 -13.22 -9.76
C ALA A 212 20.63 -13.81 -8.36
N VAL A 213 21.24 -13.20 -7.34
CA VAL A 213 21.03 -13.60 -5.93
C VAL A 213 19.58 -13.38 -5.51
N VAL A 214 19.02 -12.21 -5.83
CA VAL A 214 17.64 -11.87 -5.46
C VAL A 214 16.62 -12.75 -6.18
N ASP A 215 16.87 -13.14 -7.42
CA ASP A 215 15.94 -13.94 -8.22
C ASP A 215 16.01 -15.43 -7.90
N ASP A 216 17.08 -15.91 -7.25
CA ASP A 216 17.21 -17.29 -6.80
C ASP A 216 16.17 -17.61 -5.70
N PRO A 217 15.20 -18.53 -5.96
CA PRO A 217 14.22 -18.93 -4.96
C PRO A 217 14.86 -19.50 -3.68
N ALA A 218 16.05 -20.11 -3.77
CA ALA A 218 16.77 -20.64 -2.62
C ALA A 218 17.35 -19.55 -1.71
N SER A 219 17.34 -18.27 -2.13
CA SER A 219 17.67 -17.12 -1.28
C SER A 219 16.59 -16.81 -0.25
N TRP A 220 15.41 -17.41 -0.41
CA TRP A 220 14.20 -17.01 0.28
C TRP A 220 13.58 -18.19 1.02
N ARG A 221 12.84 -17.88 2.09
CA ARG A 221 11.98 -18.89 2.73
C ARG A 221 10.90 -19.33 1.74
N ALA A 222 10.52 -20.59 1.81
CA ALA A 222 9.29 -21.05 1.14
C ALA A 222 8.10 -20.25 1.68
N THR A 223 7.26 -19.77 0.77
CA THR A 223 5.98 -19.13 1.08
C THR A 223 4.88 -20.01 0.53
N ASP A 224 3.77 -20.14 1.27
CA ASP A 224 2.56 -20.76 0.73
C ASP A 224 2.09 -19.91 -0.45
N ALA A 225 2.34 -20.41 -1.66
CA ALA A 225 1.90 -19.78 -2.89
C ALA A 225 0.41 -20.07 -3.06
N GLY A 226 -0.43 -19.35 -2.31
CA GLY A 226 -1.85 -19.27 -2.64
C GLY A 226 -2.04 -18.79 -4.07
N ASP A 227 -3.26 -18.86 -4.60
CA ASP A 227 -3.55 -18.32 -5.93
C ASP A 227 -3.51 -16.78 -5.89
N HIS A 228 -2.31 -16.23 -6.06
CA HIS A 228 -2.08 -14.79 -6.01
C HIS A 228 -2.72 -14.06 -7.19
N VAL A 229 -2.99 -14.75 -8.31
CA VAL A 229 -3.71 -14.19 -9.45
C VAL A 229 -5.18 -14.01 -9.08
N ALA A 230 -5.80 -15.04 -8.48
CA ALA A 230 -7.14 -14.92 -7.92
C ALA A 230 -7.21 -13.84 -6.84
N ALA A 231 -6.27 -13.82 -5.88
CA ALA A 231 -6.22 -12.79 -4.84
C ALA A 231 -6.15 -11.37 -5.43
N ARG A 232 -5.29 -11.15 -6.43
CA ARG A 232 -5.19 -9.85 -7.13
C ARG A 232 -6.51 -9.44 -7.78
N SER A 233 -7.19 -10.37 -8.45
CA SER A 233 -8.47 -10.09 -9.11
C SER A 233 -9.60 -9.79 -8.11
N GLN A 234 -9.68 -10.55 -7.01
CA GLN A 234 -10.63 -10.32 -5.91
C GLN A 234 -10.39 -8.96 -5.25
N PHE A 235 -9.13 -8.61 -4.98
CA PHE A 235 -8.80 -7.30 -4.45
C PHE A 235 -9.14 -6.17 -5.43
N ALA A 236 -8.88 -6.34 -6.73
CA ALA A 236 -9.24 -5.34 -7.73
C ALA A 236 -10.76 -5.07 -7.76
N ALA A 237 -11.57 -6.13 -7.64
CA ALA A 237 -13.03 -6.02 -7.52
C ALA A 237 -13.44 -5.28 -6.23
N LEU A 238 -12.91 -5.68 -5.08
CA LEU A 238 -13.14 -4.99 -3.79
C LEU A 238 -12.75 -3.51 -3.86
N HIS A 239 -11.57 -3.21 -4.40
CA HIS A 239 -11.06 -1.86 -4.58
C HIS A 239 -11.98 -1.02 -5.47
N ALA A 240 -12.48 -1.59 -6.57
CA ALA A 240 -13.46 -0.91 -7.43
C ALA A 240 -14.77 -0.59 -6.67
N GLU A 241 -15.26 -1.52 -5.85
CA GLU A 241 -16.45 -1.29 -5.01
C GLU A 241 -16.23 -0.21 -3.95
N VAL A 242 -15.07 -0.20 -3.28
CA VAL A 242 -14.71 0.83 -2.30
C VAL A 242 -14.66 2.20 -2.96
N ARG A 243 -14.05 2.31 -4.15
CA ARG A 243 -14.02 3.56 -4.91
C ARG A 243 -15.42 4.00 -5.35
N ALA A 244 -16.25 3.09 -5.83
CA ALA A 244 -17.62 3.38 -6.22
C ALA A 244 -18.47 3.87 -5.04
N ALA A 245 -18.34 3.23 -3.87
CA ALA A 245 -18.99 3.66 -2.63
C ALA A 245 -18.53 5.06 -2.20
N ARG A 246 -17.22 5.33 -2.26
CA ARG A 246 -16.66 6.67 -1.94
C ARG A 246 -17.19 7.75 -2.89
N ARG A 247 -17.30 7.47 -4.19
CA ARG A 247 -17.90 8.40 -5.17
C ARG A 247 -19.37 8.68 -4.85
N ARG A 248 -20.18 7.65 -4.63
CA ARG A 248 -21.60 7.80 -4.26
C ARG A 248 -21.78 8.62 -2.99
N ARG A 249 -20.98 8.36 -1.95
CA ARG A 249 -21.03 9.13 -0.70
C ARG A 249 -20.69 10.60 -0.90
N ARG A 250 -19.70 10.94 -1.75
CA ARG A 250 -19.40 12.33 -2.09
C ARG A 250 -20.55 13.00 -2.83
N LEU A 251 -21.16 12.31 -3.80
CA LEU A 251 -22.33 12.80 -4.52
C LEU A 251 -23.50 13.09 -3.57
N TRP A 252 -23.80 12.17 -2.66
CA TRP A 252 -24.83 12.39 -1.64
C TRP A 252 -24.50 13.53 -0.67
N GLY A 253 -23.23 13.69 -0.31
CA GLY A 253 -22.78 14.85 0.47
C GLY A 253 -23.04 16.18 -0.25
N PHE A 254 -22.75 16.25 -1.55
CA PHE A 254 -23.04 17.43 -2.36
C PHE A 254 -24.55 17.67 -2.55
N ALA A 255 -25.32 16.62 -2.82
CA ALA A 255 -26.77 16.72 -2.97
C ALA A 255 -27.44 17.20 -1.67
N GLY A 256 -27.00 16.67 -0.52
CA GLY A 256 -27.46 17.14 0.79
C GLY A 256 -27.14 18.62 1.02
N MET A 257 -25.90 19.05 0.72
CA MET A 257 -25.51 20.46 0.82
C MET A 257 -26.35 21.36 -0.08
N ALA A 258 -26.57 20.97 -1.34
CA ALA A 258 -27.41 21.71 -2.28
C ALA A 258 -28.86 21.81 -1.80
N GLY A 259 -29.41 20.73 -1.22
CA GLY A 259 -30.73 20.73 -0.61
C GLY A 259 -30.86 21.70 0.55
N ILE A 260 -29.86 21.76 1.45
CA ILE A 260 -29.82 22.72 2.57
C ILE A 260 -29.78 24.16 2.04
N VAL A 261 -28.94 24.43 1.04
CA VAL A 261 -28.86 25.78 0.43
C VAL A 261 -30.19 26.17 -0.21
N ALA A 262 -30.83 25.27 -0.95
CA ALA A 262 -32.13 25.53 -1.57
C ALA A 262 -33.22 25.84 -0.53
N LEU A 263 -33.23 25.12 0.61
CA LEU A 263 -34.15 25.38 1.71
C LEU A 263 -33.91 26.77 2.34
N LEU A 264 -32.64 27.15 2.58
CA LEU A 264 -32.30 28.46 3.12
C LEU A 264 -32.67 29.60 2.16
N VAL A 265 -32.42 29.43 0.85
CA VAL A 265 -32.83 30.40 -0.17
C VAL A 265 -34.35 30.51 -0.24
N GLY A 266 -35.07 29.39 -0.20
CA GLY A 266 -36.53 29.38 -0.15
C GLY A 266 -37.08 30.10 1.07
N LEU A 267 -36.52 29.84 2.26
CA LEU A 267 -36.92 30.50 3.51
C LEU A 267 -36.63 32.02 3.45
N TRP A 268 -35.47 32.41 2.93
CA TRP A 268 -35.11 33.81 2.74
C TRP A 268 -36.02 34.52 1.73
N ALA A 269 -36.37 33.86 0.64
CA ALA A 269 -37.30 34.40 -0.37
C ALA A 269 -38.73 34.56 0.18
N LEU A 270 -39.14 33.75 1.16
CA LEU A 270 -40.44 33.86 1.84
C LEU A 270 -40.43 34.91 2.98
N LEU A 271 -39.27 35.39 3.40
CA LEU A 271 -39.14 36.36 4.49
C LEU A 271 -39.93 37.67 4.23
N PRO A 272 -39.89 38.31 3.04
CA PRO A 272 -40.64 39.54 2.76
C PRO A 272 -42.16 39.33 2.81
N THR A 273 -42.64 38.12 2.52
CA THR A 273 -44.07 37.76 2.58
C THR A 273 -44.55 37.43 3.98
N LEU A 274 -43.69 36.84 4.82
CA LEU A 274 -44.03 36.42 6.18
C LEU A 274 -43.85 37.54 7.21
N LEU A 275 -42.87 38.44 7.02
CA LEU A 275 -42.56 39.53 7.94
C LEU A 275 -43.75 40.48 8.22
N PRO A 276 -44.56 40.90 7.22
CA PRO A 276 -45.72 41.76 7.45
C PRO A 276 -46.86 41.04 8.19
N LEU A 277 -47.05 39.74 7.94
CA LEU A 277 -48.08 38.92 8.60
C LEU A 277 -47.76 38.70 10.08
N ILE A 278 -46.48 38.51 10.41
CA ILE A 278 -46.01 38.34 11.79
C ILE A 278 -46.06 39.67 12.56
N LEU A 279 -45.63 40.78 11.94
CA LEU A 279 -45.70 42.11 12.56
C LEU A 279 -47.14 42.60 12.73
N GLY A 280 -48.04 42.28 11.78
CA GLY A 280 -49.46 42.61 11.88
C GLY A 280 -50.19 41.84 12.98
N ALA A 281 -49.82 40.57 13.23
CA ALA A 281 -50.40 39.75 14.29
C ALA A 281 -49.91 40.12 15.71
N LEU A 282 -48.81 40.86 15.84
CA LEU A 282 -48.27 41.35 17.12
C LEU A 282 -48.77 42.77 17.47
N ALA A 283 -49.33 43.48 16.50
CA ALA A 283 -49.80 44.87 16.65
C ALA A 283 -51.33 45.00 16.84
N GLY A 284 -52.06 43.89 16.86
CA GLY A 284 -53.51 43.82 17.16
C GLY A 284 -53.77 42.93 18.37
#